data_AF-A0A8C6MRV6-F1
#
_entry.id   AF-A0A8C6MRV6-F1
#
_cell.length_a   1.000
_cell.length_b   1.000
_cell.length_c   1.000
_cell.angle_alpha   90.00
_cell.angle_beta   90.00
_cell.angle_gamma   90.00
#
_symmetry.space_group_name_H-M   'P 1'
#
loop_
_entity.id
_entity.type
_entity.pdbx_description
1 polymer ?
#
loop_
_entity_poly.entity_id
_entity_poly.type
_entity_poly.pdbx_seq_one_letter_code
_entity_poly.pdbx_strand_id
1 'polypeptide(L)'
;MKRYQWTVLPQGMANSPTLCQRFVAKAIQPVRQQWPNIYIIHFTDDVLMAGKDPQDLLLCYRDLQKALADKGLQIASEKIQTQDPYNYLGFRLTDQAVFPQKIVIRRDNLRTLNDFQKLLGDINWLRPYLKLTTGELKPLFDILKGSSDPTSPRSLTSEGLLALQLVEKAIEEQFVTYIDYSLPLHLLIFNTTHVPTGLLWQKFPIMWIHSRISPKRNILPYHEAVAQMIITGRRQALTYFGKEPDIIVQPYSVSQDTWLKQHSTDWLLAQLGFEGAIDSHYPQDRLIKFLNVHDMIFPKMTSLQPLNNALLIFTDGSSKGRAGYLISNQQVIVETPGLSAQLAELTAVLKVFQSVHEAFNIFTDSLYVAQSVPLLETCGTFNFNTPAGSLFSELQNIILARKNPFYIGHIRSHSGLPGPLAEGNDRIDRALIGEALVSDRVALAQRDHERFHLSSHTLRLRHKITKEQARMIVKQCPKCITLSPVPHLGVNPRGLMPNHI
;
A
#
# COMPACT_ATOMS: atom_id res chain seq x y z
N MET A 1 -6.56 -47.60 33.81
CA MET A 1 -6.08 -46.69 32.74
C MET A 1 -4.56 -46.78 32.68
N LYS A 2 -3.97 -47.13 31.53
CA LYS A 2 -2.51 -47.17 31.39
C LYS A 2 -2.01 -45.77 31.01
N ARG A 3 -0.94 -45.30 31.66
CA ARG A 3 -0.25 -44.04 31.33
C ARG A 3 1.01 -44.38 30.54
N TYR A 4 1.29 -43.60 29.51
CA TYR A 4 2.46 -43.76 28.65
C TYR A 4 3.28 -42.47 28.66
N GLN A 5 4.57 -42.59 28.38
CA GLN A 5 5.48 -41.47 28.14
C GLN A 5 6.26 -41.72 26.86
N TRP A 6 6.63 -40.64 26.17
CA TRP A 6 7.42 -40.72 24.96
C TRP A 6 8.89 -41.00 25.28
N THR A 7 9.47 -41.99 24.61
CA THR A 7 10.90 -42.31 24.66
C THR A 7 11.66 -41.84 23.42
N VAL A 8 10.93 -41.32 22.43
CA VAL A 8 11.42 -40.77 21.17
C VAL A 8 10.76 -39.42 20.92
N LEU A 9 11.27 -38.65 19.95
CA LEU A 9 10.69 -37.36 19.57
C LEU A 9 9.25 -37.56 19.07
N PRO A 10 8.23 -37.02 19.77
CA PRO A 10 6.86 -37.15 19.33
C PRO A 10 6.56 -36.26 18.14
N GLN A 11 5.76 -36.77 17.21
CA GLN A 11 5.17 -35.95 16.15
C GLN A 11 4.22 -34.92 16.76
N GLY A 12 4.29 -33.67 16.29
CA GLY A 12 3.47 -32.57 16.79
C GLY A 12 4.05 -31.83 18.01
N MET A 13 5.13 -32.32 18.63
CA MET A 13 5.85 -31.54 19.63
C MET A 13 6.66 -30.43 18.96
N ALA A 14 6.51 -29.19 19.44
CA ALA A 14 7.07 -28.00 18.84
C ALA A 14 8.59 -28.06 18.60
N ASN A 15 9.34 -28.73 19.49
CA ASN A 15 10.80 -28.81 19.39
C ASN A 15 11.30 -30.00 18.54
N SER A 16 10.43 -30.94 18.18
CA SER A 16 10.83 -32.15 17.45
C SER A 16 11.51 -31.84 16.10
N PRO A 17 11.00 -30.91 15.25
CA PRO A 17 11.65 -30.60 13.98
C PRO A 17 13.07 -30.03 14.16
N THR A 18 13.25 -29.10 15.10
CA THR A 18 14.56 -28.49 15.39
C THR A 18 15.56 -29.52 15.90
N LEU A 19 15.13 -30.42 16.79
CA LEU A 19 15.98 -31.48 17.32
C LEU A 19 16.36 -32.49 16.24
N CYS A 20 15.40 -32.90 15.40
CA CYS A 20 15.64 -33.79 14.26
C CYS A 20 16.64 -33.17 13.28
N GLN A 21 16.38 -31.95 12.82
CA GLN A 21 17.27 -31.22 11.91
C GLN A 21 18.70 -31.15 12.45
N ARG A 22 18.88 -30.78 13.74
CA ARG A 22 20.20 -30.68 14.36
C ARG A 22 20.90 -32.03 14.47
N PHE A 23 20.15 -33.09 14.78
CA PHE A 23 20.70 -34.42 14.90
C PHE A 23 21.20 -34.94 13.55
N VAL A 24 20.37 -34.85 12.50
CA VAL A 24 20.74 -35.23 11.13
C VAL A 24 21.91 -34.38 10.63
N ALA A 25 21.89 -33.06 10.84
CA ALA A 25 22.99 -32.16 10.48
C ALA A 25 24.34 -32.61 11.08
N LYS A 26 24.33 -33.01 12.36
CA LYS A 26 25.52 -33.49 13.07
C LYS A 26 25.98 -34.86 12.53
N ALA A 27 25.04 -35.73 12.14
CA ALA A 27 25.35 -37.04 11.58
C ALA A 27 26.05 -36.93 10.21
N ILE A 28 25.60 -36.01 9.35
CA ILE A 28 26.13 -35.85 7.99
C ILE A 28 27.34 -34.90 7.90
N GLN A 29 27.67 -34.18 8.98
CA GLN A 29 28.75 -33.18 9.00
C GLN A 29 30.12 -33.73 8.58
N PRO A 30 30.58 -34.92 9.04
CA PRO A 30 31.87 -35.47 8.60
C PRO A 30 31.91 -35.73 7.09
N VAL A 31 30.79 -36.19 6.51
CA VAL A 31 30.68 -36.49 5.08
C VAL A 31 30.76 -35.21 4.26
N ARG A 32 30.12 -34.12 4.72
CA ARG A 32 30.24 -32.79 4.09
C ARG A 32 31.67 -32.27 4.09
N GLN A 33 32.43 -32.53 5.15
CA GLN A 33 33.85 -32.13 5.24
C GLN A 33 34.74 -32.96 4.32
N GLN A 34 34.44 -34.25 4.19
CA GLN A 34 35.16 -35.17 3.32
C GLN A 34 34.90 -34.88 1.83
N TRP A 35 33.69 -34.45 1.49
CA TRP A 35 33.24 -34.20 0.11
C TRP A 35 32.86 -32.73 -0.10
N PRO A 36 33.82 -31.78 -0.05
CA PRO A 36 33.53 -30.35 -0.09
C PRO A 36 32.96 -29.88 -1.45
N ASN A 37 33.15 -30.66 -2.51
CA ASN A 37 32.67 -30.36 -3.87
C ASN A 37 31.27 -30.93 -4.16
N ILE A 38 30.68 -31.68 -3.23
CA ILE A 38 29.32 -32.24 -3.36
C ILE A 38 28.40 -31.43 -2.45
N TYR A 39 27.33 -30.90 -3.04
CA TYR A 39 26.27 -30.27 -2.30
C TYR A 39 25.44 -31.37 -1.61
N ILE A 40 25.44 -31.37 -0.27
CA ILE A 40 24.58 -32.22 0.56
C ILE A 40 23.60 -31.31 1.28
N ILE A 41 22.40 -31.15 0.72
CA ILE A 41 21.35 -30.26 1.22
C ILE A 41 20.36 -31.13 2.00
N HIS A 42 20.16 -30.82 3.28
CA HIS A 42 19.19 -31.58 4.10
C HIS A 42 18.14 -30.64 4.69
N PHE A 43 16.90 -31.11 4.67
CA PHE A 43 15.76 -30.46 5.31
C PHE A 43 14.96 -31.55 6.00
N THR A 44 14.88 -31.45 7.33
CA THR A 44 14.34 -32.47 8.23
C THR A 44 14.91 -33.86 7.95
N ASP A 45 14.14 -34.69 7.27
CA ASP A 45 14.39 -36.09 6.92
C ASP A 45 14.74 -36.28 5.43
N ASP A 46 14.58 -35.25 4.61
CA ASP A 46 14.95 -35.27 3.18
C ASP A 46 16.39 -34.79 2.97
N VAL A 47 17.15 -35.54 2.16
CA VAL A 47 18.53 -35.19 1.76
C VAL A 47 18.64 -35.20 0.24
N LEU A 48 19.04 -34.07 -0.33
CA LEU A 48 19.38 -33.91 -1.73
C LEU A 48 20.91 -33.86 -1.87
N MET A 49 21.45 -34.67 -2.79
CA MET A 49 22.87 -34.68 -3.13
C MET A 49 23.06 -34.23 -4.58
N ALA A 50 23.96 -33.28 -4.82
CA ALA A 50 24.30 -32.82 -6.16
C ALA A 50 25.81 -32.64 -6.32
N GLY A 51 26.36 -33.15 -7.42
CA GLY A 51 27.78 -33.10 -7.74
C GLY A 51 27.97 -33.20 -9.25
N LYS A 52 29.12 -32.71 -9.75
CA LYS A 52 29.43 -32.73 -11.20
C LYS A 52 29.76 -34.13 -11.72
N ASP A 53 30.42 -34.94 -10.89
CA ASP A 53 30.81 -36.31 -11.24
C ASP A 53 29.85 -37.32 -10.58
N PRO A 54 29.12 -38.13 -11.39
CA PRO A 54 28.27 -39.19 -10.87
C PRO A 54 29.01 -40.23 -10.02
N GLN A 55 30.29 -40.51 -10.31
CA GLN A 55 31.08 -41.49 -9.56
C GLN A 55 31.40 -40.99 -8.15
N ASP A 56 31.80 -39.72 -8.03
CA ASP A 56 32.00 -39.07 -6.73
C ASP A 56 30.69 -39.03 -5.94
N LEU A 57 29.56 -38.79 -6.61
CA LEU A 57 28.23 -38.80 -5.98
C LEU A 57 27.91 -40.18 -5.36
N LEU A 58 28.18 -41.27 -6.09
CA LEU A 58 27.96 -42.64 -5.61
C LEU A 58 28.86 -42.99 -4.42
N LEU A 59 30.14 -42.60 -4.47
CA LEU A 59 31.08 -42.81 -3.37
C LEU A 59 30.67 -42.01 -2.14
N CYS A 60 30.31 -40.75 -2.31
CA CYS A 60 29.80 -39.89 -1.26
C CYS A 60 28.51 -40.42 -0.65
N TYR A 61 27.58 -40.94 -1.46
CA TYR A 61 26.34 -41.55 -0.99
C TYR A 61 26.61 -42.76 -0.10
N ARG A 62 27.59 -43.62 -0.47
CA ARG A 62 27.99 -44.76 0.37
C ARG A 62 28.52 -44.30 1.73
N ASP A 63 29.35 -43.26 1.74
CA ASP A 63 29.89 -42.69 2.98
C ASP A 63 28.79 -42.05 3.83
N LEU A 64 27.81 -41.39 3.19
CA LEU A 64 26.61 -40.84 3.82
C LEU A 64 25.76 -41.94 4.47
N GLN A 65 25.48 -43.02 3.74
CA GLN A 65 24.70 -44.14 4.24
C GLN A 65 25.35 -44.77 5.47
N LYS A 66 26.68 -44.94 5.44
CA LYS A 66 27.45 -45.43 6.58
C LYS A 66 27.38 -44.48 7.78
N ALA A 67 27.62 -43.18 7.56
CA ALA A 67 27.59 -42.19 8.63
C ALA A 67 26.22 -42.07 9.31
N LEU A 68 25.14 -42.19 8.53
CA LEU A 68 23.76 -42.23 9.05
C LEU A 68 23.51 -43.52 9.84
N ALA A 69 23.89 -44.68 9.30
CA ALA A 69 23.74 -45.98 9.98
C ALA A 69 24.49 -46.04 11.31
N ASP A 70 25.70 -45.49 11.39
CA ASP A 70 26.50 -45.38 12.61
C ASP A 70 25.80 -44.53 13.70
N LYS A 71 24.82 -43.70 13.32
CA LYS A 71 23.96 -42.91 14.23
C LYS A 71 22.57 -43.52 14.42
N GLY A 72 22.32 -44.73 13.91
CA GLY A 72 21.04 -45.40 13.99
C GLY A 72 19.96 -44.85 13.04
N LEU A 73 20.36 -44.02 12.07
CA LEU A 73 19.45 -43.50 11.04
C LEU A 73 19.46 -44.44 9.84
N GLN A 74 18.27 -44.83 9.38
CA GLN A 74 18.09 -45.75 8.26
C GLN A 74 17.47 -45.01 7.07
N ILE A 75 18.05 -45.20 5.89
CA ILE A 75 17.50 -44.72 4.64
C ILE A 75 16.51 -45.76 4.13
N ALA A 76 15.26 -45.36 3.94
CA ALA A 76 14.24 -46.19 3.32
C ALA A 76 14.58 -46.40 1.83
N SER A 77 14.89 -47.63 1.44
CA SER A 77 15.36 -47.96 0.08
C SER A 77 14.38 -47.52 -1.02
N GLU A 78 13.09 -47.61 -0.73
CA GLU A 78 11.97 -47.24 -1.60
C GLU A 78 11.81 -45.73 -1.79
N LYS A 79 12.44 -44.91 -0.93
CA LYS A 79 12.42 -43.44 -1.04
C LYS A 79 13.62 -42.89 -1.80
N ILE A 80 14.60 -43.72 -2.16
CA ILE A 80 15.81 -43.29 -2.87
C ILE A 80 15.42 -42.95 -4.31
N GLN A 81 15.77 -41.74 -4.75
CA GLN A 81 15.57 -41.26 -6.12
C GLN A 81 16.95 -41.09 -6.77
N THR A 82 17.22 -41.79 -7.87
CA THR A 82 18.51 -41.78 -8.56
C THR A 82 18.44 -41.26 -9.99
N GLN A 83 17.23 -41.08 -10.54
CA GLN A 83 17.01 -40.63 -11.91
C GLN A 83 16.04 -39.48 -11.95
N ASP A 84 16.20 -38.62 -12.95
CA ASP A 84 15.28 -37.55 -13.26
C ASP A 84 13.88 -38.08 -13.62
N PRO A 85 12.81 -37.40 -13.17
CA PRO A 85 12.83 -36.23 -12.29
C PRO A 85 12.87 -36.56 -10.79
N TYR A 86 13.60 -35.77 -10.00
CA TYR A 86 13.66 -35.89 -8.53
C TYR A 86 12.55 -35.08 -7.84
N ASN A 87 11.88 -35.64 -6.84
CA ASN A 87 10.95 -34.91 -5.99
C ASN A 87 11.66 -34.44 -4.72
N TYR A 88 11.64 -33.14 -4.45
CA TYR A 88 12.24 -32.54 -3.27
C TYR A 88 11.45 -31.32 -2.80
N LEU A 89 10.99 -31.31 -1.55
CA LEU A 89 10.27 -30.20 -0.91
C LEU A 89 9.09 -29.62 -1.72
N GLY A 90 8.32 -30.50 -2.40
CA GLY A 90 7.16 -30.10 -3.21
C GLY A 90 7.51 -29.62 -4.62
N PHE A 91 8.75 -29.79 -5.06
CA PHE A 91 9.21 -29.53 -6.42
C PHE A 91 9.65 -30.80 -7.12
N ARG A 92 9.51 -30.78 -8.44
CA ARG A 92 10.05 -31.76 -9.36
C ARG A 92 11.28 -31.14 -10.03
N LEU A 93 12.45 -31.68 -9.73
CA LEU A 93 13.75 -31.24 -10.21
C LEU A 93 14.15 -32.09 -11.41
N THR A 94 14.78 -31.44 -12.38
CA THR A 94 15.51 -32.06 -13.49
C THR A 94 16.91 -31.47 -13.54
N ASP A 95 17.79 -32.01 -14.37
CA ASP A 95 19.14 -31.46 -14.60
C ASP A 95 19.14 -30.00 -15.05
N GLN A 96 18.06 -29.53 -15.70
CA GLN A 96 18.00 -28.19 -16.31
C GLN A 96 17.05 -27.23 -15.61
N ALA A 97 16.03 -27.75 -14.92
CA ALA A 97 14.91 -26.93 -14.46
C ALA A 97 14.25 -27.47 -13.19
N VAL A 98 13.60 -26.55 -12.49
CA VAL A 98 12.78 -26.75 -11.30
C VAL A 98 11.33 -26.49 -11.67
N PHE A 99 10.49 -27.52 -11.51
CA PHE A 99 9.07 -27.46 -11.75
C PHE A 99 8.33 -27.52 -10.42
N PRO A 100 7.29 -26.70 -10.21
CA PRO A 100 6.30 -26.98 -9.19
C PRO A 100 5.74 -28.41 -9.34
N GLN A 101 5.48 -29.09 -8.23
CA GLN A 101 4.74 -30.35 -8.32
C GLN A 101 3.33 -30.06 -8.85
N LYS A 102 2.81 -30.96 -9.70
CA LYS A 102 1.45 -30.82 -10.23
C LYS A 102 0.48 -30.99 -9.06
N ILE A 103 -0.21 -29.91 -8.71
CA ILE A 103 -1.19 -29.89 -7.62
C ILE A 103 -2.56 -29.63 -8.25
N VAL A 104 -3.54 -30.45 -7.91
CA VAL A 104 -4.94 -30.19 -8.25
C VAL A 104 -5.55 -29.39 -7.10
N ILE A 105 -5.93 -28.15 -7.37
CA ILE A 105 -6.57 -27.29 -6.37
C ILE A 105 -7.99 -27.79 -6.13
N ARG A 106 -8.25 -28.32 -4.93
CA ARG A 106 -9.56 -28.82 -4.52
C ARG A 106 -10.49 -27.65 -4.20
N ARG A 107 -11.58 -27.52 -4.97
CA ARG A 107 -12.52 -26.39 -4.90
C ARG A 107 -13.72 -26.67 -3.97
N ASP A 108 -14.00 -27.95 -3.73
CA ASP A 108 -15.14 -28.45 -2.94
C ASP A 108 -15.16 -27.98 -1.48
N ASN A 109 -13.98 -27.62 -0.96
CA ASN A 109 -13.77 -27.20 0.42
C ASN A 109 -13.55 -25.68 0.58
N LEU A 110 -13.68 -24.88 -0.47
CA LEU A 110 -13.53 -23.42 -0.37
C LEU A 110 -14.83 -22.76 0.09
N ARG A 111 -15.03 -22.69 1.41
CA ARG A 111 -16.30 -22.19 1.99
C ARG A 111 -16.13 -21.08 3.00
N THR A 112 -14.98 -21.00 3.66
CA THR A 112 -14.72 -20.05 4.75
C THR A 112 -13.50 -19.19 4.45
N LEU A 113 -13.36 -18.06 5.16
CA LEU A 113 -12.18 -17.20 5.09
C LEU A 113 -10.88 -18.00 5.27
N ASN A 114 -10.83 -18.92 6.25
CA ASN A 114 -9.66 -19.75 6.52
C ASN A 114 -9.28 -20.66 5.33
N ASP A 115 -10.27 -21.21 4.62
CA ASP A 115 -10.01 -22.06 3.45
C ASP A 115 -9.32 -21.27 2.32
N PHE A 116 -9.82 -20.07 2.05
CA PHE A 116 -9.21 -19.16 1.07
C PHE A 116 -7.84 -18.64 1.52
N GLN A 117 -7.65 -18.39 2.82
CA GLN A 117 -6.35 -17.99 3.37
C GLN A 117 -5.28 -19.07 3.18
N LYS A 118 -5.62 -20.35 3.43
CA LYS A 118 -4.70 -21.47 3.19
C LYS A 118 -4.34 -21.58 1.71
N LEU A 119 -5.35 -21.58 0.83
CA LEU A 119 -5.15 -21.63 -0.62
C LEU A 119 -4.23 -20.50 -1.10
N LEU A 120 -4.48 -19.27 -0.69
CA LEU A 120 -3.65 -18.13 -1.09
C LEU A 120 -2.26 -18.16 -0.45
N GLY A 121 -2.11 -18.80 0.72
CA GLY A 121 -0.81 -19.11 1.31
C GLY A 121 0.01 -20.02 0.39
N ASP A 122 -0.58 -21.13 -0.06
CA ASP A 122 0.06 -22.09 -0.95
C ASP A 122 0.40 -21.47 -2.33
N ILE A 123 -0.52 -20.68 -2.90
CA ILE A 123 -0.29 -19.97 -4.16
C ILE A 123 0.86 -18.96 -4.00
N ASN A 124 0.90 -18.21 -2.89
CA ASN A 124 1.98 -17.26 -2.64
C ASN A 124 3.33 -17.96 -2.45
N TRP A 125 3.35 -19.17 -1.87
CA TRP A 125 4.57 -19.97 -1.73
C TRP A 125 5.11 -20.43 -3.09
N LEU A 126 4.24 -20.82 -4.03
CA LEU A 126 4.62 -21.21 -5.40
C LEU A 126 5.00 -20.03 -6.29
N ARG A 127 4.50 -18.84 -5.97
CA ARG A 127 4.59 -17.65 -6.82
C ARG A 127 5.99 -17.27 -7.31
N PRO A 128 7.10 -17.44 -6.54
CA PRO A 128 8.44 -17.17 -7.05
C PRO A 128 8.88 -18.07 -8.21
N TYR A 129 8.21 -19.21 -8.42
CA TYR A 129 8.47 -20.14 -9.50
C TYR A 129 7.53 -19.94 -10.69
N LEU A 130 6.56 -19.03 -10.55
CA LEU A 130 5.47 -18.83 -11.49
C LEU A 130 5.41 -17.36 -11.93
N LYS A 131 5.27 -17.16 -13.23
CA LYS A 131 4.86 -15.90 -13.83
C LYS A 131 3.37 -15.66 -13.53
N LEU A 132 3.10 -15.17 -12.32
CA LEU A 132 1.77 -14.75 -11.87
C LEU A 132 1.86 -13.35 -11.26
N THR A 133 1.40 -12.36 -12.02
CA THR A 133 1.39 -10.96 -11.59
C THR A 133 0.40 -10.75 -10.45
N THR A 134 0.59 -9.67 -9.67
CA THR A 134 -0.33 -9.37 -8.57
C THR A 134 -1.72 -9.04 -9.10
N GLY A 135 -1.80 -8.47 -10.30
CA GLY A 135 -3.07 -8.17 -10.96
C GLY A 135 -3.88 -9.42 -11.27
N GLU A 136 -3.24 -10.45 -11.83
CA GLU A 136 -3.91 -11.73 -12.17
C GLU A 136 -4.45 -12.45 -10.93
N LEU A 137 -3.79 -12.32 -9.78
CA LEU A 137 -4.24 -12.93 -8.52
C LEU A 137 -5.21 -12.05 -7.72
N LYS A 138 -5.35 -10.76 -8.06
CA LYS A 138 -6.18 -9.80 -7.31
C LYS A 138 -7.60 -10.29 -7.06
N PRO A 139 -8.33 -10.91 -8.03
CA PRO A 139 -9.67 -11.44 -7.78
C PRO A 139 -9.74 -12.43 -6.61
N LEU A 140 -8.71 -13.25 -6.43
CA LEU A 140 -8.66 -14.21 -5.32
C LEU A 140 -8.43 -13.53 -3.98
N PHE A 141 -7.55 -12.51 -3.94
CA PHE A 141 -7.34 -11.73 -2.73
C PHE A 141 -8.54 -10.88 -2.34
N ASP A 142 -9.32 -10.41 -3.31
CA ASP A 142 -10.55 -9.66 -3.05
C ASP A 142 -11.61 -10.50 -2.29
N ILE A 143 -11.61 -11.82 -2.45
CA ILE A 143 -12.47 -12.75 -1.69
C ILE A 143 -12.15 -12.70 -0.17
N LEU A 144 -10.92 -12.37 0.22
CA LEU A 144 -10.55 -12.30 1.64
C LEU A 144 -11.19 -11.12 2.38
N LYS A 145 -11.70 -10.11 1.66
CA LYS A 145 -12.32 -8.92 2.25
C LYS A 145 -13.57 -9.27 3.05
N GLY A 146 -13.90 -8.46 4.05
CA GLY A 146 -15.07 -8.64 4.93
C GLY A 146 -14.69 -8.96 6.38
N SER A 147 -15.54 -9.70 7.08
CA SER A 147 -15.31 -10.10 8.48
C SER A 147 -13.99 -10.85 8.62
N SER A 148 -13.25 -10.56 9.70
CA SER A 148 -11.99 -11.21 10.07
C SER A 148 -12.17 -12.56 10.76
N ASP A 149 -13.41 -12.99 11.01
CA ASP A 149 -13.70 -14.31 11.57
C ASP A 149 -13.26 -15.41 10.57
N PRO A 150 -12.34 -16.32 10.96
CA PRO A 150 -11.87 -17.41 10.10
C PRO A 150 -13.00 -18.30 9.55
N THR A 151 -14.12 -18.39 10.26
CA THR A 151 -15.30 -19.18 9.87
C THR A 151 -16.28 -18.40 9.00
N SER A 152 -16.02 -17.12 8.77
CA SER A 152 -16.88 -16.27 7.96
C SER A 152 -17.05 -16.86 6.55
N PRO A 153 -18.29 -17.01 6.06
CA PRO A 153 -18.54 -17.65 4.77
C PRO A 153 -17.93 -16.82 3.63
N ARG A 154 -17.37 -17.52 2.66
CA ARG A 154 -16.82 -16.98 1.41
C ARG A 154 -17.21 -17.89 0.25
N SER A 155 -17.28 -17.33 -0.94
CA SER A 155 -17.57 -18.06 -2.17
C SER A 155 -16.59 -17.66 -3.27
N LEU A 156 -16.28 -18.63 -4.12
CA LEU A 156 -15.44 -18.38 -5.29
C LEU A 156 -16.25 -17.59 -6.32
N THR A 157 -15.77 -16.40 -6.69
CA THR A 157 -16.37 -15.58 -7.75
C THR A 157 -15.98 -16.09 -9.13
N SER A 158 -16.68 -15.66 -10.18
CA SER A 158 -16.33 -15.99 -11.56
C SER A 158 -14.93 -15.52 -11.94
N GLU A 159 -14.53 -14.32 -11.51
CA GLU A 159 -13.18 -13.77 -11.72
C GLU A 159 -12.14 -14.54 -10.90
N GLY A 160 -12.47 -14.94 -9.68
CA GLY A 160 -11.62 -15.80 -8.85
C GLY A 160 -11.39 -17.17 -9.49
N LEU A 161 -12.41 -17.74 -10.13
CA LEU A 161 -12.28 -19.00 -10.86
C LEU A 161 -11.32 -18.88 -12.04
N LEU A 162 -11.43 -17.80 -12.83
CA LEU A 162 -10.48 -17.54 -13.93
C LEU A 162 -9.05 -17.37 -13.42
N ALA A 163 -8.87 -16.64 -12.32
CA ALA A 163 -7.56 -16.49 -11.68
C ALA A 163 -6.99 -17.86 -11.20
N LEU A 164 -7.82 -18.75 -10.64
CA LEU A 164 -7.37 -20.10 -10.28
C LEU A 164 -6.99 -20.95 -11.48
N GLN A 165 -7.72 -20.85 -12.60
CA GLN A 165 -7.35 -21.56 -13.83
C GLN A 165 -5.99 -21.08 -14.37
N LEU A 166 -5.69 -19.78 -14.26
CA LEU A 166 -4.36 -19.25 -14.61
C LEU A 166 -3.28 -19.83 -13.69
N VAL A 167 -3.56 -19.96 -12.39
CA VAL A 167 -2.63 -20.59 -11.43
C VAL A 167 -2.39 -22.06 -11.78
N GLU A 168 -3.45 -22.84 -12.01
CA GLU A 168 -3.36 -24.25 -12.39
C GLU A 168 -2.53 -24.44 -13.66
N LYS A 169 -2.78 -23.60 -14.68
CA LYS A 169 -2.02 -23.59 -15.93
C LYS A 169 -0.55 -23.21 -15.69
N ALA A 170 -0.28 -22.21 -14.86
CA ALA A 170 1.08 -21.81 -14.53
C ALA A 170 1.85 -22.94 -13.83
N ILE A 171 1.23 -23.65 -12.88
CA ILE A 171 1.82 -24.80 -12.19
C ILE A 171 2.16 -25.94 -13.16
N GLU A 172 1.35 -26.15 -14.20
CA GLU A 172 1.57 -27.21 -15.17
C GLU A 172 2.64 -26.89 -16.21
N GLU A 173 2.67 -25.65 -16.70
CA GLU A 173 3.48 -25.27 -17.87
C GLU A 173 4.80 -24.57 -17.54
N GLN A 174 4.91 -23.96 -16.35
CA GLN A 174 6.02 -23.06 -16.04
C GLN A 174 7.09 -23.73 -15.17
N PHE A 175 8.29 -23.18 -15.29
CA PHE A 175 9.47 -23.62 -14.57
C PHE A 175 10.43 -22.46 -14.38
N VAL A 176 11.39 -22.67 -13.48
CA VAL A 176 12.60 -21.86 -13.38
C VAL A 176 13.81 -22.74 -13.57
N THR A 177 14.97 -22.13 -13.73
CA THR A 177 16.25 -22.80 -13.94
C THR A 177 17.22 -22.49 -12.81
N TYR A 178 18.29 -23.26 -12.72
CA TYR A 178 19.34 -23.04 -11.73
C TYR A 178 20.21 -21.85 -12.12
N ILE A 179 20.76 -21.17 -11.11
CA ILE A 179 21.74 -20.11 -11.34
C ILE A 179 23.06 -20.69 -11.86
N ASP A 180 23.60 -20.07 -12.90
CA ASP A 180 24.97 -20.26 -13.35
C ASP A 180 25.83 -19.09 -12.85
N TYR A 181 26.68 -19.35 -11.87
CA TYR A 181 27.53 -18.32 -11.27
C TYR A 181 28.61 -17.75 -12.20
N SER A 182 28.82 -18.36 -13.38
CA SER A 182 29.71 -17.82 -14.41
C SER A 182 29.05 -16.76 -15.29
N LEU A 183 27.72 -16.65 -15.24
CA LEU A 183 26.94 -15.71 -16.05
C LEU A 183 26.48 -14.51 -15.21
N PRO A 184 26.29 -13.33 -15.85
CA PRO A 184 25.68 -12.19 -15.18
C PRO A 184 24.23 -12.50 -14.80
N LEU A 185 23.84 -12.13 -13.58
CA LEU A 185 22.49 -12.19 -13.06
C LEU A 185 21.79 -10.84 -13.32
N HIS A 186 20.71 -10.89 -14.09
CA HIS A 186 19.89 -9.73 -14.37
C HIS A 186 18.70 -9.68 -13.41
N LEU A 187 18.37 -8.49 -12.91
CA LEU A 187 17.08 -8.19 -12.30
C LEU A 187 16.25 -7.35 -13.29
N LEU A 188 15.25 -7.98 -13.92
CA LEU A 188 14.35 -7.35 -14.87
C LEU A 188 13.09 -6.88 -14.16
N ILE A 189 12.68 -5.62 -14.34
CA ILE A 189 11.48 -5.07 -13.69
C ILE A 189 10.42 -4.73 -14.73
N PHE A 190 9.43 -5.59 -14.88
CA PHE A 190 8.36 -5.42 -15.86
C PHE A 190 7.24 -4.53 -15.38
N ASN A 191 6.73 -3.71 -16.30
CA ASN A 191 5.47 -2.99 -16.10
C ASN A 191 4.30 -3.96 -16.25
N THR A 192 3.47 -4.02 -15.23
CA THR A 192 2.13 -4.63 -15.31
C THR A 192 1.07 -3.61 -14.88
N THR A 193 -0.19 -3.88 -15.24
CA THR A 193 -1.33 -2.97 -15.10
C THR A 193 -1.46 -2.30 -13.74
N HIS A 194 -1.10 -3.01 -12.66
CA HIS A 194 -1.35 -2.56 -11.29
C HIS A 194 -0.08 -2.30 -10.50
N VAL A 195 0.89 -3.19 -10.54
CA VAL A 195 2.16 -3.07 -9.81
C VAL A 195 3.25 -3.74 -10.64
N PRO A 196 4.52 -3.33 -10.53
CA PRO A 196 5.58 -4.00 -11.27
C PRO A 196 5.71 -5.48 -10.87
N THR A 197 6.32 -6.26 -11.76
CA THR A 197 6.74 -7.64 -11.47
C THR A 197 8.22 -7.76 -11.79
N GLY A 198 9.02 -8.25 -10.84
CA GLY A 198 10.44 -8.48 -11.03
C GLY A 198 10.74 -9.90 -11.48
N LEU A 199 11.89 -10.09 -12.13
CA LEU A 199 12.40 -11.39 -12.54
C LEU A 199 13.92 -11.40 -12.42
N LEU A 200 14.45 -12.33 -11.65
CA LEU A 200 15.85 -12.72 -11.72
C LEU A 200 16.03 -13.63 -12.94
N TRP A 201 16.97 -13.24 -13.79
CA TRP A 201 17.10 -13.78 -15.15
C TRP A 201 18.57 -13.98 -15.55
N GLN A 202 18.83 -15.04 -16.32
CA GLN A 202 20.10 -15.24 -17.02
C GLN A 202 19.85 -15.62 -18.49
N LYS A 203 19.82 -16.91 -18.81
CA LYS A 203 19.35 -17.42 -20.12
C LYS A 203 17.86 -17.77 -20.07
N PHE A 204 17.38 -18.09 -18.88
CA PHE A 204 16.03 -18.52 -18.56
C PHE A 204 15.59 -17.89 -17.22
N PRO A 205 14.31 -17.98 -16.82
CA PRO A 205 13.84 -17.52 -15.52
C PRO A 205 14.60 -18.22 -14.39
N ILE A 206 15.09 -17.45 -13.42
CA ILE A 206 15.69 -18.00 -12.19
C ILE A 206 14.70 -17.89 -11.03
N MET A 207 14.07 -16.73 -10.87
CA MET A 207 13.09 -16.50 -9.80
C MET A 207 12.24 -15.26 -10.08
N TRP A 208 10.92 -15.39 -9.96
CA TRP A 208 9.98 -14.28 -10.05
C TRP A 208 9.87 -13.54 -8.71
N ILE A 209 9.78 -12.22 -8.79
CA ILE A 209 9.72 -11.31 -7.65
C ILE A 209 8.42 -10.52 -7.75
N HIS A 210 7.67 -10.48 -6.65
CA HIS A 210 6.31 -9.95 -6.65
C HIS A 210 6.14 -8.85 -5.61
N SER A 211 5.40 -7.80 -5.97
CA SER A 211 4.96 -6.79 -5.01
C SER A 211 4.00 -7.41 -4.00
N ARG A 212 3.99 -6.83 -2.79
CA ARG A 212 2.96 -7.14 -1.79
C ARG A 212 1.58 -6.81 -2.38
N ILE A 213 0.63 -7.72 -2.19
CA ILE A 213 -0.75 -7.51 -2.67
C ILE A 213 -1.40 -6.32 -1.97
N SER A 214 -1.19 -6.18 -0.66
CA SER A 214 -1.68 -5.04 0.10
C SER A 214 -0.56 -4.01 0.26
N PRO A 215 -0.66 -2.83 -0.39
CA PRO A 215 0.33 -1.78 -0.22
C PRO A 215 0.27 -1.24 1.23
N LYS A 216 1.44 -0.89 1.78
CA LYS A 216 1.52 -0.28 3.13
C LYS A 216 0.91 1.13 3.15
N ARG A 217 0.94 1.82 2.01
CA ARG A 217 0.37 3.16 1.82
C ARG A 217 -0.98 3.02 1.10
N ASN A 218 -1.91 3.94 1.39
CA ASN A 218 -3.22 3.94 0.72
C ASN A 218 -3.13 4.29 -0.77
N ILE A 219 -2.11 5.08 -1.12
CA ILE A 219 -1.72 5.43 -2.49
C ILE A 219 -0.24 5.11 -2.61
N LEU A 220 0.12 4.30 -3.60
CA LEU A 220 1.51 3.97 -3.91
C LEU A 220 1.78 4.35 -5.37
N PRO A 221 2.53 5.45 -5.61
CA PRO A 221 2.99 5.79 -6.95
C PRO A 221 3.77 4.63 -7.59
N TYR A 222 3.60 4.45 -8.89
CA TYR A 222 4.17 3.31 -9.60
C TYR A 222 5.70 3.30 -9.57
N HIS A 223 6.33 4.47 -9.68
CA HIS A 223 7.79 4.60 -9.60
C HIS A 223 8.31 4.19 -8.21
N GLU A 224 7.59 4.50 -7.13
CA GLU A 224 7.93 4.00 -5.79
C GLU A 224 7.74 2.48 -5.70
N ALA A 225 6.71 1.92 -6.35
CA ALA A 225 6.51 0.47 -6.40
C ALA A 225 7.65 -0.23 -7.15
N VAL A 226 8.16 0.38 -8.22
CA VAL A 226 9.34 -0.11 -8.97
C VAL A 226 10.60 -0.03 -8.10
N ALA A 227 10.82 1.08 -7.39
CA ALA A 227 11.92 1.21 -6.44
C ALA A 227 11.88 0.11 -5.35
N GLN A 228 10.70 -0.15 -4.78
CA GLN A 228 10.51 -1.22 -3.80
C GLN A 228 10.78 -2.61 -4.41
N MET A 229 10.43 -2.83 -5.68
CA MET A 229 10.74 -4.07 -6.39
C MET A 229 12.24 -4.24 -6.57
N ILE A 230 12.97 -3.18 -6.93
CA ILE A 230 14.44 -3.20 -7.05
C ILE A 230 15.08 -3.59 -5.71
N ILE A 231 14.68 -2.94 -4.61
CA ILE A 231 15.19 -3.24 -3.26
C ILE A 231 14.90 -4.70 -2.88
N THR A 232 13.69 -5.17 -3.17
CA THR A 232 13.28 -6.55 -2.86
C THR A 232 14.04 -7.55 -3.70
N GLY A 233 14.23 -7.28 -4.99
CA GLY A 233 14.96 -8.15 -5.91
C GLY A 233 16.44 -8.26 -5.57
N ARG A 234 17.10 -7.15 -5.25
CA ARG A 234 18.48 -7.14 -4.74
C ARG A 234 18.62 -7.99 -3.48
N ARG A 235 17.71 -7.81 -2.52
CA ARG A 235 17.70 -8.60 -1.27
C ARG A 235 17.47 -10.08 -1.53
N GLN A 236 16.50 -10.44 -2.38
CA GLN A 236 16.21 -11.84 -2.69
C GLN A 236 17.36 -12.49 -3.44
N ALA A 237 18.02 -11.78 -4.37
CA ALA A 237 19.22 -12.28 -5.03
C ALA A 237 20.32 -12.64 -4.01
N LEU A 238 20.58 -11.76 -3.04
CA LEU A 238 21.52 -12.03 -1.96
C LEU A 238 21.10 -13.21 -1.07
N THR A 239 19.82 -13.28 -0.69
CA THR A 239 19.30 -14.32 0.20
C THR A 239 19.32 -15.71 -0.44
N TYR A 240 18.92 -15.83 -1.71
CA TYR A 240 18.78 -17.13 -2.37
C TYR A 240 20.03 -17.56 -3.14
N PHE A 241 20.80 -16.60 -3.67
CA PHE A 241 21.95 -16.88 -4.54
C PHE A 241 23.27 -16.33 -4.00
N GLY A 242 23.27 -15.66 -2.84
CA GLY A 242 24.51 -15.17 -2.22
C GLY A 242 25.23 -14.05 -2.98
N LYS A 243 24.60 -13.45 -4.00
CA LYS A 243 25.15 -12.31 -4.75
C LYS A 243 24.07 -11.30 -5.10
N GLU A 244 24.45 -10.03 -5.25
CA GLU A 244 23.59 -9.03 -5.87
C GLU A 244 23.46 -9.28 -7.39
N PRO A 245 22.40 -8.76 -8.04
CA PRO A 245 22.33 -8.74 -9.50
C PRO A 245 23.51 -7.96 -10.08
N ASP A 246 24.06 -8.40 -11.20
CA ASP A 246 25.10 -7.66 -11.90
C ASP A 246 24.49 -6.51 -12.72
N ILE A 247 23.24 -6.68 -13.17
CA ILE A 247 22.51 -5.71 -14.00
C ILE A 247 21.07 -5.57 -13.51
N ILE A 248 20.60 -4.33 -13.31
CA ILE A 248 19.19 -4.02 -13.07
C ILE A 248 18.63 -3.39 -14.34
N VAL A 249 17.60 -4.02 -14.92
CA VAL A 249 16.86 -3.46 -16.05
C VAL A 249 15.54 -2.89 -15.53
N GLN A 250 15.41 -1.58 -15.60
CA GLN A 250 14.24 -0.84 -15.13
C GLN A 250 13.37 -0.34 -16.30
N PRO A 251 12.06 -0.12 -16.07
CA PRO A 251 11.13 0.25 -17.13
C PRO A 251 11.19 1.73 -17.54
N TYR A 252 12.14 2.50 -17.00
CA TYR A 252 12.23 3.95 -17.22
C TYR A 252 13.43 4.31 -18.08
N SER A 253 13.25 5.31 -18.93
CA SER A 253 14.34 5.87 -19.74
C SER A 253 15.39 6.55 -18.86
N VAL A 254 16.58 6.76 -19.43
CA VAL A 254 17.69 7.47 -18.75
C VAL A 254 17.28 8.88 -18.29
N SER A 255 16.45 9.58 -19.06
CA SER A 255 15.95 10.91 -18.68
C SER A 255 14.96 10.85 -17.52
N GLN A 256 14.06 9.86 -17.52
CA GLN A 256 13.12 9.62 -16.42
C GLN A 256 13.86 9.19 -15.15
N ASP A 257 14.86 8.33 -15.26
CA ASP A 257 15.71 7.91 -14.13
C ASP A 257 16.45 9.08 -13.48
N THR A 258 17.05 9.94 -14.30
CA THR A 258 17.73 11.15 -13.82
C THR A 258 16.77 12.07 -13.07
N TRP A 259 15.56 12.24 -13.60
CA TRP A 259 14.52 13.03 -12.96
C TRP A 259 14.08 12.40 -11.62
N LEU A 260 13.82 11.08 -11.59
CA LEU A 260 13.39 10.36 -10.40
C LEU A 260 14.45 10.40 -9.28
N LYS A 261 15.74 10.32 -9.62
CA LYS A 261 16.84 10.47 -8.65
C LYS A 261 16.84 11.81 -7.93
N GLN A 262 16.39 12.87 -8.60
CA GLN A 262 16.33 14.22 -8.03
C GLN A 262 15.05 14.48 -7.22
N HIS A 263 13.95 13.77 -7.52
CA HIS A 263 12.63 14.09 -6.99
C HIS A 263 12.02 12.97 -6.12
N SER A 264 12.60 11.78 -6.09
CA SER A 264 12.10 10.63 -5.30
C SER A 264 13.21 10.02 -4.43
N THR A 265 13.06 10.16 -3.13
CA THR A 265 13.98 9.55 -2.14
C THR A 265 13.96 8.02 -2.21
N ASP A 266 12.77 7.42 -2.37
CA ASP A 266 12.63 5.96 -2.47
C ASP A 266 13.35 5.42 -3.72
N TRP A 267 13.31 6.15 -4.83
CA TRP A 267 14.06 5.82 -6.05
C TRP A 267 15.57 5.87 -5.83
N LEU A 268 16.06 6.93 -5.20
CA LEU A 268 17.47 7.08 -4.86
C LEU A 268 17.96 5.95 -3.94
N LEU A 269 17.18 5.61 -2.91
CA LEU A 269 17.50 4.52 -1.99
C LEU A 269 17.55 3.15 -2.67
N ALA A 270 16.73 2.92 -3.71
CA ALA A 270 16.74 1.66 -4.43
C ALA A 270 18.07 1.37 -5.15
N GLN A 271 18.73 2.43 -5.61
CA GLN A 271 19.99 2.36 -6.35
C GLN A 271 21.22 2.65 -5.48
N LEU A 272 21.01 3.16 -4.26
CA LEU A 272 22.11 3.48 -3.34
C LEU A 272 22.94 2.23 -3.02
N GLY A 273 24.26 2.37 -3.12
CA GLY A 273 25.21 1.28 -2.86
C GLY A 273 25.11 0.11 -3.85
N PHE A 274 24.45 0.27 -4.99
CA PHE A 274 24.46 -0.71 -6.06
C PHE A 274 25.72 -0.55 -6.91
N GLU A 275 26.53 -1.60 -7.00
CA GLU A 275 27.80 -1.59 -7.74
C GLU A 275 27.65 -2.09 -9.19
N GLY A 276 26.52 -2.71 -9.53
CA GLY A 276 26.24 -3.22 -10.86
C GLY A 276 25.76 -2.15 -11.84
N ALA A 277 25.42 -2.58 -13.06
CA ALA A 277 24.93 -1.67 -14.11
C ALA A 277 23.41 -1.48 -14.03
N ILE A 278 22.95 -0.26 -14.29
CA ILE A 278 21.52 0.06 -14.44
C ILE A 278 21.25 0.34 -15.90
N ASP A 279 20.32 -0.40 -16.48
CA ASP A 279 19.94 -0.31 -17.88
C ASP A 279 18.42 -0.11 -18.01
N SER A 280 17.98 0.40 -19.15
CA SER A 280 16.59 0.49 -19.57
C SER A 280 16.27 -0.48 -20.72
N HIS A 281 17.27 -1.15 -21.28
CA HIS A 281 17.12 -2.08 -22.39
C HIS A 281 17.01 -3.52 -21.88
N TYR A 282 15.86 -4.13 -22.19
CA TYR A 282 15.64 -5.53 -21.88
C TYR A 282 16.49 -6.43 -22.78
N PRO A 283 16.93 -7.61 -22.28
CA PRO A 283 17.59 -8.62 -23.10
C PRO A 283 16.81 -8.90 -24.38
N GLN A 284 17.52 -9.08 -25.50
CA GLN A 284 16.95 -9.39 -26.81
C GLN A 284 16.51 -10.86 -26.90
N ASP A 285 15.59 -11.24 -26.01
CA ASP A 285 15.03 -12.59 -25.91
C ASP A 285 13.52 -12.57 -26.21
N ARG A 286 13.02 -13.65 -26.86
CA ARG A 286 11.60 -13.71 -27.29
C ARG A 286 10.65 -13.77 -26.11
N LEU A 287 10.99 -14.50 -25.05
CA LEU A 287 10.18 -14.57 -23.84
C LEU A 287 10.17 -13.21 -23.15
N ILE A 288 11.33 -12.57 -23.00
CA ILE A 288 11.41 -11.22 -22.41
C ILE A 288 10.59 -10.18 -23.19
N LYS A 289 10.66 -10.20 -24.53
CA LYS A 289 9.82 -9.32 -25.37
C LYS A 289 8.33 -9.59 -25.18
N PHE A 290 7.93 -10.86 -25.09
CA PHE A 290 6.55 -11.23 -24.79
C PHE A 290 6.10 -10.78 -23.40
N LEU A 291 7.02 -10.69 -22.44
CA LEU A 291 6.74 -10.20 -21.09
C LEU A 291 6.61 -8.68 -21.00
N ASN A 292 7.36 -7.96 -21.84
CA ASN A 292 7.40 -6.50 -21.86
C ASN A 292 6.34 -5.93 -22.81
N VAL A 293 5.08 -5.86 -22.36
CA VAL A 293 3.93 -5.50 -23.21
C VAL A 293 3.47 -4.04 -23.01
N HIS A 294 3.94 -3.34 -21.97
CA HIS A 294 3.40 -2.04 -21.58
C HIS A 294 4.48 -0.97 -21.42
N ASP A 295 4.44 0.04 -22.29
CA ASP A 295 5.20 1.28 -22.10
C ASP A 295 4.58 2.08 -20.95
N MET A 296 5.43 2.60 -20.06
CA MET A 296 4.99 3.50 -19.00
C MET A 296 5.19 4.94 -19.44
N ILE A 297 4.07 5.55 -19.82
CA ILE A 297 4.01 6.98 -20.10
C ILE A 297 3.52 7.64 -18.81
N PHE A 298 4.35 8.48 -18.20
CA PHE A 298 3.89 9.38 -17.14
C PHE A 298 2.88 10.34 -17.77
N PRO A 299 1.58 10.25 -17.43
CA PRO A 299 0.63 11.22 -17.93
C PRO A 299 1.00 12.59 -17.34
N LYS A 300 0.76 13.66 -18.11
CA LYS A 300 1.20 15.04 -17.79
C LYS A 300 0.02 15.99 -17.57
N MET A 301 -1.07 15.46 -17.04
CA MET A 301 -2.28 16.20 -16.71
C MET A 301 -2.09 17.03 -15.44
N THR A 302 -1.35 16.51 -14.47
CA THR A 302 -1.08 17.25 -13.23
C THR A 302 0.09 18.23 -13.43
N SER A 303 -0.18 19.52 -13.27
CA SER A 303 0.86 20.56 -13.27
C SER A 303 1.48 20.72 -11.88
N LEU A 304 2.80 20.93 -11.84
CA LEU A 304 3.53 21.27 -10.61
C LEU A 304 3.37 22.74 -10.20
N GLN A 305 2.94 23.59 -11.13
CA GLN A 305 2.75 25.02 -10.92
C GLN A 305 1.32 25.45 -11.30
N PRO A 306 0.78 26.52 -10.69
CA PRO A 306 -0.50 27.08 -11.09
C PRO A 306 -0.54 27.38 -12.59
N LEU A 307 -1.65 27.02 -13.23
CA LEU A 307 -1.89 27.22 -14.65
C LEU A 307 -2.31 28.67 -14.91
N ASN A 308 -1.71 29.29 -15.92
CA ASN A 308 -2.09 30.63 -16.38
C ASN A 308 -3.43 30.57 -17.12
N ASN A 309 -4.31 31.56 -16.90
CA ASN A 309 -5.62 31.68 -17.56
C ASN A 309 -6.54 30.46 -17.41
N ALA A 310 -6.38 29.69 -16.34
CA ALA A 310 -7.20 28.55 -16.00
C ALA A 310 -8.30 28.92 -14.98
N LEU A 311 -9.36 28.12 -14.91
CA LEU A 311 -10.45 28.33 -13.93
C LEU A 311 -9.90 28.22 -12.51
N LEU A 312 -10.29 29.13 -11.63
CA LEU A 312 -9.90 29.12 -10.22
C LEU A 312 -11.02 28.49 -9.38
N ILE A 313 -10.69 27.43 -8.64
CA ILE A 313 -11.65 26.63 -7.89
C ILE A 313 -11.17 26.50 -6.45
N PHE A 314 -12.08 26.68 -5.49
CA PHE A 314 -11.82 26.43 -4.08
C PHE A 314 -12.66 25.26 -3.61
N THR A 315 -12.12 24.37 -2.79
CA THR A 315 -12.83 23.18 -2.28
C THR A 315 -12.65 23.05 -0.78
N ASP A 316 -13.73 22.67 -0.08
CA ASP A 316 -13.73 22.39 1.36
C ASP A 316 -14.72 21.25 1.68
N GLY A 317 -14.50 20.57 2.80
CA GLY A 317 -15.21 19.40 3.27
C GLY A 317 -15.40 19.38 4.78
N SER A 318 -16.65 19.46 5.22
CA SER A 318 -17.00 19.44 6.65
C SER A 318 -17.35 18.05 7.16
N SER A 319 -16.85 17.73 8.36
CA SER A 319 -17.31 16.57 9.16
C SER A 319 -18.78 16.65 9.58
N LYS A 320 -19.43 17.81 9.39
CA LYS A 320 -20.89 17.97 9.57
C LYS A 320 -21.71 17.38 8.42
N GLY A 321 -21.05 16.70 7.49
CA GLY A 321 -21.70 15.96 6.42
C GLY A 321 -22.00 16.81 5.18
N ARG A 322 -21.12 17.76 4.86
CA ARG A 322 -21.22 18.57 3.64
C ARG A 322 -19.86 18.71 2.99
N ALA A 323 -19.84 18.71 1.67
CA ALA A 323 -18.67 18.96 0.84
C ALA A 323 -19.04 19.98 -0.23
N GLY A 324 -18.10 20.81 -0.69
CA GLY A 324 -18.46 21.81 -1.68
C GLY A 324 -17.28 22.45 -2.39
N TYR A 325 -17.60 23.13 -3.48
CA TYR A 325 -16.62 23.91 -4.22
C TYR A 325 -17.18 25.24 -4.72
N LEU A 326 -16.30 26.22 -4.87
CA LEU A 326 -16.56 27.53 -5.43
C LEU A 326 -15.84 27.62 -6.79
N ILE A 327 -16.59 27.88 -7.85
CA ILE A 327 -16.05 28.13 -9.21
C ILE A 327 -16.70 29.36 -9.80
N SER A 328 -15.92 30.32 -10.31
CA SER A 328 -16.45 31.52 -10.98
C SER A 328 -17.60 32.24 -10.22
N ASN A 329 -17.46 32.37 -8.90
CA ASN A 329 -18.47 32.91 -7.96
C ASN A 329 -19.75 32.07 -7.76
N GLN A 330 -19.85 30.88 -8.34
CA GLN A 330 -20.92 29.92 -8.08
C GLN A 330 -20.48 28.89 -7.04
N GLN A 331 -21.32 28.67 -6.03
CA GLN A 331 -21.11 27.69 -4.97
C GLN A 331 -21.91 26.42 -5.27
N VAL A 332 -21.25 25.27 -5.19
CA VAL A 332 -21.88 23.96 -5.31
C VAL A 332 -21.66 23.22 -4.01
N ILE A 333 -22.75 22.84 -3.34
CA ILE A 333 -22.73 22.10 -2.08
C ILE A 333 -23.35 20.72 -2.29
N VAL A 334 -22.70 19.70 -1.76
CA VAL A 334 -23.10 18.30 -1.81
C VAL A 334 -23.22 17.79 -0.38
N GLU A 335 -24.36 17.18 -0.06
CA GLU A 335 -24.58 16.54 1.23
C GLU A 335 -23.82 15.20 1.27
N THR A 336 -23.02 15.01 2.31
CA THR A 336 -22.16 13.84 2.56
C THR A 336 -22.37 13.29 3.98
N PRO A 337 -23.60 12.91 4.36
CA PRO A 337 -23.93 12.54 5.73
C PRO A 337 -23.10 11.32 6.19
N GLY A 338 -22.53 11.42 7.39
CA GLY A 338 -21.77 10.33 8.00
C GLY A 338 -20.35 10.12 7.46
N LEU A 339 -19.87 10.96 6.52
CA LEU A 339 -18.47 10.92 6.08
C LEU A 339 -17.56 11.67 7.06
N SER A 340 -16.31 11.22 7.15
CA SER A 340 -15.26 11.99 7.84
C SER A 340 -14.90 13.24 7.05
N ALA A 341 -14.29 14.24 7.70
CA ALA A 341 -13.83 15.46 7.03
C ALA A 341 -12.95 15.13 5.80
N GLN A 342 -11.97 14.23 5.94
CA GLN A 342 -11.09 13.83 4.82
C GLN A 342 -11.85 13.26 3.61
N LEU A 343 -12.91 12.47 3.85
CA LEU A 343 -13.72 11.91 2.78
C LEU A 343 -14.66 12.96 2.16
N ALA A 344 -15.16 13.90 2.96
CA ALA A 344 -15.92 15.05 2.47
C ALA A 344 -15.04 15.93 1.56
N GLU A 345 -13.82 16.24 1.98
CA GLU A 345 -12.81 16.98 1.18
C GLU A 345 -12.53 16.30 -0.16
N LEU A 346 -12.27 14.99 -0.12
CA LEU A 346 -12.03 14.21 -1.32
C LEU A 346 -13.27 14.17 -2.23
N THR A 347 -14.47 14.15 -1.66
CA THR A 347 -15.73 14.21 -2.39
C THR A 347 -15.92 15.57 -3.08
N ALA A 348 -15.55 16.67 -2.42
CA ALA A 348 -15.59 18.01 -3.02
C ALA A 348 -14.72 18.06 -4.28
N VAL A 349 -13.48 17.58 -4.18
CA VAL A 349 -12.56 17.50 -5.32
C VAL A 349 -13.10 16.56 -6.40
N LEU A 350 -13.58 15.37 -6.06
CA LEU A 350 -14.18 14.46 -7.03
C LEU A 350 -15.32 15.13 -7.82
N LYS A 351 -16.16 15.93 -7.17
CA LYS A 351 -17.25 16.67 -7.83
C LYS A 351 -16.75 17.74 -8.78
N VAL A 352 -15.65 18.44 -8.44
CA VAL A 352 -14.98 19.35 -9.38
C VAL A 352 -14.53 18.61 -10.63
N PHE A 353 -13.83 17.48 -10.47
CA PHE A 353 -13.34 16.68 -11.59
C PHE A 353 -14.46 16.12 -12.47
N GLN A 354 -15.61 15.77 -11.89
CA GLN A 354 -16.79 15.33 -12.62
C GLN A 354 -17.46 16.46 -13.41
N SER A 355 -17.35 17.72 -12.92
CA SER A 355 -18.13 18.85 -13.44
C SER A 355 -17.32 19.77 -14.38
N VAL A 356 -15.99 19.78 -14.26
CA VAL A 356 -15.11 20.71 -14.99
C VAL A 356 -14.18 19.96 -15.91
N HIS A 357 -14.27 20.24 -17.22
CA HIS A 357 -13.47 19.55 -18.24
C HIS A 357 -12.30 20.41 -18.77
N GLU A 358 -12.37 21.72 -18.60
CA GLU A 358 -11.35 22.70 -18.96
C GLU A 358 -10.15 22.66 -18.00
N ALA A 359 -9.09 23.41 -18.33
CA ALA A 359 -7.95 23.57 -17.46
C ALA A 359 -8.33 24.39 -16.21
N PHE A 360 -7.92 23.92 -15.02
CA PHE A 360 -8.26 24.58 -13.76
C PHE A 360 -7.16 24.49 -12.70
N ASN A 361 -7.23 25.41 -11.73
CA ASN A 361 -6.44 25.45 -10.50
C ASN A 361 -7.38 25.21 -9.32
N ILE A 362 -7.21 24.11 -8.59
CA ILE A 362 -7.88 23.87 -7.30
C ILE A 362 -6.98 24.40 -6.19
N PHE A 363 -7.58 25.12 -5.24
CA PHE A 363 -6.99 25.39 -3.94
C PHE A 363 -7.88 24.78 -2.85
N THR A 364 -7.26 23.97 -1.99
CA THR A 364 -7.90 23.30 -0.85
C THR A 364 -7.08 23.57 0.40
N ASP A 365 -7.76 23.64 1.55
CA ASP A 365 -7.11 23.68 2.86
C ASP A 365 -6.79 22.28 3.42
N SER A 366 -7.21 21.24 2.71
CA SER A 366 -6.89 19.85 3.03
C SER A 366 -5.53 19.46 2.46
N LEU A 367 -4.51 19.47 3.32
CA LEU A 367 -3.17 18.98 2.96
C LEU A 367 -3.21 17.53 2.46
N TYR A 368 -4.11 16.72 3.02
CA TYR A 368 -4.34 15.34 2.59
C TYR A 368 -4.73 15.25 1.11
N VAL A 369 -5.70 16.06 0.67
CA VAL A 369 -6.16 16.08 -0.73
C VAL A 369 -5.10 16.69 -1.64
N ALA A 370 -4.51 17.82 -1.25
CA ALA A 370 -3.46 18.48 -2.03
C ALA A 370 -2.24 17.58 -2.30
N GLN A 371 -1.90 16.68 -1.36
CA GLN A 371 -0.80 15.73 -1.54
C GLN A 371 -1.22 14.43 -2.24
N SER A 372 -2.45 13.94 -2.02
CA SER A 372 -2.88 12.63 -2.54
C SER A 372 -3.30 12.68 -4.02
N VAL A 373 -4.02 13.73 -4.44
CA VAL A 373 -4.58 13.82 -5.80
C VAL A 373 -3.50 13.83 -6.90
N PRO A 374 -2.38 14.57 -6.76
CA PRO A 374 -1.29 14.52 -7.75
C PRO A 374 -0.70 13.12 -7.96
N LEU A 375 -0.71 12.28 -6.93
CA LEU A 375 -0.14 10.93 -7.00
C LEU A 375 -1.03 9.97 -7.79
N LEU A 376 -2.33 10.26 -7.93
CA LEU A 376 -3.29 9.37 -8.58
C LEU A 376 -2.98 9.16 -10.05
N GLU A 377 -2.39 10.13 -10.73
CA GLU A 377 -2.00 10.02 -12.14
C GLU A 377 -0.97 8.90 -12.38
N THR A 378 -0.16 8.60 -11.37
CA THR A 378 0.90 7.58 -11.45
C THR A 378 0.67 6.41 -10.50
N CYS A 379 -0.45 6.37 -9.78
CA CYS A 379 -0.73 5.31 -8.81
C CYS A 379 -1.16 4.02 -9.53
N GLY A 380 -0.58 2.88 -9.18
CA GLY A 380 -0.96 1.60 -9.79
C GLY A 380 -2.06 0.84 -9.05
N THR A 381 -2.14 0.99 -7.73
CA THR A 381 -3.13 0.31 -6.87
C THR A 381 -3.54 1.16 -5.69
N PHE A 382 -4.79 0.98 -5.24
CA PHE A 382 -5.32 1.62 -4.05
C PHE A 382 -5.55 0.62 -2.93
N ASN A 383 -5.44 1.09 -1.69
CA ASN A 383 -5.91 0.32 -0.55
C ASN A 383 -7.44 0.41 -0.44
N PHE A 384 -8.12 -0.57 -1.02
CA PHE A 384 -9.58 -0.71 -0.98
C PHE A 384 -10.14 -1.10 0.41
N ASN A 385 -9.29 -1.38 1.40
CA ASN A 385 -9.75 -1.61 2.78
C ASN A 385 -10.10 -0.30 3.50
N THR A 386 -9.88 0.85 2.84
CA THR A 386 -10.27 2.17 3.35
C THR A 386 -11.45 2.72 2.55
N PRO A 387 -12.38 3.46 3.16
CA PRO A 387 -13.47 4.12 2.43
C PRO A 387 -13.01 5.09 1.34
N ALA A 388 -11.77 5.57 1.41
CA ALA A 388 -11.18 6.46 0.41
C ALA A 388 -10.79 5.73 -0.89
N GLY A 389 -10.57 4.41 -0.85
CA GLY A 389 -10.06 3.66 -2.00
C GLY A 389 -10.96 3.71 -3.24
N SER A 390 -12.29 3.67 -3.06
CA SER A 390 -13.25 3.81 -4.16
C SER A 390 -13.24 5.22 -4.75
N LEU A 391 -13.23 6.25 -3.91
CA LEU A 391 -13.14 7.65 -4.33
C LEU A 391 -11.86 7.93 -5.10
N PHE A 392 -10.72 7.40 -4.65
CA PHE A 392 -9.45 7.53 -5.37
C PHE A 392 -9.46 6.82 -6.72
N SER A 393 -10.05 5.62 -6.78
CA SER A 393 -10.18 4.88 -8.03
C SER A 393 -11.04 5.63 -9.05
N GLU A 394 -12.16 6.22 -8.61
CA GLU A 394 -13.02 7.01 -9.48
C GLU A 394 -12.32 8.29 -9.95
N LEU A 395 -11.68 9.01 -9.02
CA LEU A 395 -10.94 10.22 -9.32
C LEU A 395 -9.78 9.96 -10.30
N GLN A 396 -9.04 8.86 -10.11
CA GLN A 396 -7.99 8.44 -11.04
C GLN A 396 -8.54 8.20 -12.44
N ASN A 397 -9.64 7.45 -12.58
CA ASN A 397 -10.23 7.18 -13.90
C ASN A 397 -10.58 8.49 -14.62
N ILE A 398 -11.11 9.47 -13.89
CA ILE A 398 -11.41 10.79 -14.46
C ILE A 398 -10.11 11.48 -14.86
N ILE A 399 -9.10 11.56 -13.98
CA ILE A 399 -7.79 12.19 -14.26
C ILE A 399 -7.15 11.62 -15.53
N LEU A 400 -7.11 10.29 -15.65
CA LEU A 400 -6.52 9.59 -16.79
C LEU A 400 -7.29 9.82 -18.10
N ALA A 401 -8.60 10.10 -18.02
CA ALA A 401 -9.43 10.43 -19.17
C ALA A 401 -9.41 11.92 -19.55
N ARG A 402 -8.78 12.80 -18.74
CA ARG A 402 -8.76 14.24 -19.00
C ARG A 402 -7.93 14.57 -20.24
N LYS A 403 -8.33 15.63 -20.93
CA LYS A 403 -7.57 16.24 -22.04
C LYS A 403 -6.89 17.55 -21.66
N ASN A 404 -7.39 18.23 -20.62
CA ASN A 404 -6.86 19.52 -20.16
C ASN A 404 -6.18 19.39 -18.78
N PRO A 405 -5.02 20.04 -18.59
CA PRO A 405 -4.25 19.92 -17.36
C PRO A 405 -4.97 20.56 -16.17
N PHE A 406 -4.57 20.18 -14.97
CA PHE A 406 -5.02 20.80 -13.74
C PHE A 406 -3.85 21.05 -12.79
N TYR A 407 -4.02 22.00 -11.89
CA TYR A 407 -3.14 22.20 -10.74
C TYR A 407 -3.97 22.04 -9.46
N ILE A 408 -3.36 21.49 -8.42
CA ILE A 408 -3.94 21.47 -7.08
C ILE A 408 -2.91 21.99 -6.09
N GLY A 409 -3.30 23.01 -5.33
CA GLY A 409 -2.47 23.67 -4.34
C GLY A 409 -3.10 23.62 -2.94
N HIS A 410 -2.25 23.59 -1.92
CA HIS A 410 -2.68 23.70 -0.53
C HIS A 410 -2.65 25.17 -0.09
N ILE A 411 -3.72 25.62 0.57
CA ILE A 411 -3.79 26.91 1.26
C ILE A 411 -4.03 26.68 2.76
N ARG A 412 -3.63 27.63 3.60
CA ARG A 412 -3.85 27.49 5.04
C ARG A 412 -5.26 27.98 5.39
N SER A 413 -6.05 27.13 6.03
CA SER A 413 -7.36 27.51 6.55
C SER A 413 -7.24 28.69 7.54
N HIS A 414 -8.26 29.56 7.51
CA HIS A 414 -8.39 30.71 8.42
C HIS A 414 -7.16 31.62 8.49
N SER A 415 -6.43 31.75 7.38
CA SER A 415 -5.34 32.73 7.29
C SER A 415 -5.94 34.13 7.13
N GLY A 416 -5.63 35.05 8.06
CA GLY A 416 -6.04 36.46 7.96
C GLY A 416 -5.30 37.26 6.88
N LEU A 417 -4.80 36.58 5.85
CA LEU A 417 -4.01 37.18 4.78
C LEU A 417 -4.96 37.73 3.70
N PRO A 418 -4.77 38.99 3.25
CA PRO A 418 -5.61 39.54 2.20
C PRO A 418 -5.32 38.87 0.85
N GLY A 419 -6.36 38.67 0.04
CA GLY A 419 -6.20 38.24 -1.35
C GLY A 419 -7.27 37.27 -1.83
N PRO A 420 -7.33 37.04 -3.15
CA PRO A 420 -8.39 36.25 -3.79
C PRO A 420 -8.40 34.79 -3.31
N LEU A 421 -7.26 34.26 -2.86
CA LEU A 421 -7.16 32.89 -2.36
C LEU A 421 -7.80 32.72 -0.97
N ALA A 422 -7.48 33.62 -0.03
CA ALA A 422 -8.06 33.58 1.31
C ALA A 422 -9.57 33.89 1.26
N GLU A 423 -9.98 34.88 0.46
CA GLU A 423 -11.39 35.20 0.27
C GLU A 423 -12.19 34.06 -0.36
N GLY A 424 -11.61 33.35 -1.33
CA GLY A 424 -12.23 32.19 -1.97
C GLY A 424 -12.48 31.04 -1.00
N ASN A 425 -11.48 30.73 -0.17
CA ASN A 425 -11.59 29.72 0.88
C ASN A 425 -12.65 30.11 1.93
N ASP A 426 -12.56 31.32 2.48
CA ASP A 426 -13.50 31.80 3.51
C ASP A 426 -14.96 31.82 3.02
N ARG A 427 -15.18 31.94 1.70
CA ARG A 427 -16.53 31.87 1.11
C ARG A 427 -17.08 30.45 1.09
N ILE A 428 -16.27 29.44 0.76
CA ILE A 428 -16.74 28.06 0.72
C ILE A 428 -16.90 27.49 2.15
N ASP A 429 -16.00 27.83 3.08
CA ASP A 429 -16.09 27.45 4.49
C ASP A 429 -17.42 27.91 5.11
N ARG A 430 -17.79 29.18 4.88
CA ARG A 430 -19.05 29.76 5.36
C ARG A 430 -20.28 29.09 4.75
N ALA A 431 -20.21 28.78 3.45
CA ALA A 431 -21.29 28.10 2.75
C ALA A 431 -21.55 26.70 3.33
N LEU A 432 -20.50 25.96 3.69
CA LEU A 432 -20.60 24.61 4.25
C LEU A 432 -21.15 24.60 5.69
N ILE A 433 -20.81 25.61 6.50
CA ILE A 433 -21.38 25.80 7.85
C ILE A 433 -22.89 26.12 7.79
N GLY A 434 -23.42 26.50 6.63
CA GLY A 434 -24.80 26.95 6.50
C GLY A 434 -25.00 28.36 7.02
N GLU A 435 -23.93 29.16 7.14
CA GLU A 435 -24.05 30.61 7.21
C GLU A 435 -24.41 31.15 5.82
N ALA A 436 -25.55 30.72 5.28
CA ALA A 436 -26.32 31.60 4.42
C ALA A 436 -26.46 32.89 5.21
N LEU A 437 -25.93 34.01 4.69
CA LEU A 437 -26.08 35.38 5.19
C LEU A 437 -27.15 35.48 6.29
N VAL A 438 -26.82 35.19 7.56
CA VAL A 438 -27.81 35.33 8.65
C VAL A 438 -27.82 36.82 8.91
N SER A 439 -28.71 37.51 8.19
CA SER A 439 -28.71 38.96 8.03
C SER A 439 -29.13 39.74 9.27
N ASP A 440 -29.16 39.14 10.46
CA ASP A 440 -29.34 39.92 11.68
C ASP A 440 -28.76 39.25 12.95
N ARG A 441 -27.49 39.57 13.24
CA ARG A 441 -26.81 39.17 14.48
C ARG A 441 -27.50 39.73 15.73
N VAL A 442 -28.25 40.83 15.59
CA VAL A 442 -29.00 41.47 16.68
C VAL A 442 -30.24 40.63 17.01
N ALA A 443 -30.96 40.12 16.01
CA ALA A 443 -32.12 39.24 16.21
C ALA A 443 -31.76 37.91 16.90
N LEU A 444 -30.57 37.36 16.62
CA LEU A 444 -30.08 36.17 17.32
C LEU A 444 -29.74 36.48 18.80
N ALA A 445 -29.08 37.61 19.05
CA ALA A 445 -28.78 38.07 20.40
C ALA A 445 -30.04 38.39 21.22
N GLN A 446 -31.12 38.88 20.57
CA GLN A 446 -32.42 39.09 21.21
C GLN A 446 -33.04 37.77 21.67
N ARG A 447 -33.10 36.75 20.81
CA ARG A 447 -33.65 35.42 21.16
C ARG A 447 -32.87 34.74 22.29
N ASP A 448 -31.55 34.81 22.27
CA ASP A 448 -30.72 34.25 23.34
C ASP A 448 -30.92 35.00 24.67
N HIS A 449 -31.11 36.32 24.62
CA HIS A 449 -31.42 37.11 25.81
C HIS A 449 -32.83 36.85 26.36
N GLU A 450 -33.84 36.68 25.51
CA GLU A 450 -35.20 36.32 25.92
C GLU A 450 -35.23 34.98 26.65
N ARG A 451 -34.39 34.03 26.22
CA ARG A 451 -34.37 32.67 26.76
C ARG A 451 -33.52 32.52 28.02
N PHE A 452 -32.37 33.20 28.07
CA PHE A 452 -31.36 32.96 29.10
C PHE A 452 -30.98 34.21 29.92
N HIS A 453 -31.57 35.37 29.61
CA HIS A 453 -31.31 36.64 30.29
C HIS A 453 -29.82 36.99 30.42
N LEU A 454 -29.04 36.71 29.37
CA LEU A 454 -27.59 36.91 29.35
C LEU A 454 -27.21 38.39 29.50
N SER A 455 -26.09 38.67 30.18
CA SER A 455 -25.59 40.04 30.33
C SER A 455 -25.21 40.68 28.98
N SER A 456 -25.26 42.02 28.90
CA SER A 456 -24.84 42.76 27.69
C SER A 456 -23.39 42.48 27.29
N HIS A 457 -22.52 42.17 28.26
CA HIS A 457 -21.15 41.77 27.99
C HIS A 457 -21.06 40.40 27.30
N THR A 458 -21.86 39.44 27.79
CA THR A 458 -21.92 38.08 27.24
C THR A 458 -22.52 38.08 25.84
N LEU A 459 -23.60 38.83 25.60
CA LEU A 459 -24.22 38.98 24.27
C LEU A 459 -23.26 39.61 23.26
N ARG A 460 -22.52 40.64 23.67
CA ARG A 460 -21.50 41.29 22.84
C ARG A 460 -20.42 40.31 22.39
N LEU A 461 -19.88 39.51 23.31
CA LEU A 461 -18.82 38.55 23.01
C LEU A 461 -19.31 37.37 22.18
N ARG A 462 -20.51 36.84 22.51
CA ARG A 462 -21.06 35.65 21.86
C ARG A 462 -21.57 35.91 20.44
N HIS A 463 -22.25 37.05 20.20
CA HIS A 463 -22.85 37.36 18.89
C HIS A 463 -22.09 38.42 18.10
N LYS A 464 -20.95 38.90 18.62
CA LYS A 464 -20.11 39.95 18.02
C LYS A 464 -20.91 41.18 17.54
N ILE A 465 -21.87 41.62 18.34
CA ILE A 465 -22.65 42.85 18.16
C ILE A 465 -21.99 44.02 18.88
N THR A 466 -22.37 45.27 18.59
CA THR A 466 -21.78 46.44 19.26
C THR A 466 -22.19 46.50 20.75
N LYS A 467 -21.39 47.22 21.55
CA LYS A 467 -21.68 47.44 22.98
C LYS A 467 -23.03 48.12 23.20
N GLU A 468 -23.44 48.97 22.27
CA GLU A 468 -24.68 49.74 22.32
C GLU A 468 -25.89 48.87 21.99
N GLN A 469 -25.81 48.06 20.93
CA GLN A 469 -26.83 47.07 20.58
C GLN A 469 -27.06 46.06 21.71
N ALA A 470 -25.98 45.51 22.29
CA ALA A 470 -26.10 44.57 23.40
C ALA A 470 -26.73 45.20 24.66
N ARG A 471 -26.50 46.49 24.90
CA ARG A 471 -27.13 47.24 26.00
C ARG A 471 -28.60 47.51 25.73
N MET A 472 -28.97 47.84 24.50
CA MET A 472 -30.36 48.05 24.11
C MET A 472 -31.21 46.79 24.31
N ILE A 473 -30.69 45.62 23.90
CA ILE A 473 -31.40 44.34 24.09
C ILE A 473 -31.72 44.09 25.57
N VAL A 474 -30.75 44.28 26.46
CA VAL A 474 -30.94 44.10 27.90
C VAL A 474 -31.87 45.18 28.49
N LYS A 475 -31.76 46.42 28.03
CA LYS A 475 -32.64 47.53 28.45
C LYS A 475 -34.07 47.37 27.97
N GLN A 476 -34.33 46.66 26.89
CA GLN A 476 -35.69 46.42 26.40
C GLN A 476 -36.35 45.22 27.11
N CYS A 477 -35.60 44.46 27.92
CA CYS A 477 -36.12 43.32 28.66
C CYS A 477 -36.82 43.76 29.95
N PRO A 478 -38.16 43.55 30.10
CA PRO A 478 -38.89 43.96 31.29
C PRO A 478 -38.48 43.21 32.56
N LYS A 479 -37.89 42.00 32.43
CA LYS A 479 -37.38 41.21 33.56
C LYS A 479 -36.00 41.64 34.06
N CYS A 480 -35.17 42.23 33.19
CA CYS A 480 -33.80 42.63 33.54
C CYS A 480 -33.70 44.11 33.94
N ILE A 481 -34.67 44.95 33.56
CA ILE A 481 -34.74 46.37 33.95
C ILE A 481 -34.81 46.56 35.47
N THR A 482 -35.52 45.69 36.19
CA THR A 482 -35.70 45.76 37.65
C THR A 482 -34.44 45.48 38.46
N LEU A 483 -33.34 45.08 37.82
CA LEU A 483 -32.04 44.77 38.45
C LEU A 483 -30.94 45.79 38.11
N SER A 484 -31.26 46.92 37.48
CA SER A 484 -30.26 47.97 37.26
C SER A 484 -29.93 48.69 38.57
N PRO A 485 -28.65 48.78 38.98
CA PRO A 485 -28.28 49.51 40.19
C PRO A 485 -28.61 51.00 40.02
N VAL A 486 -29.19 51.60 41.06
CA VAL A 486 -29.37 53.04 41.19
C VAL A 486 -27.99 53.71 41.03
N PRO A 487 -27.85 54.82 40.28
CA PRO A 487 -26.55 55.47 40.13
C PRO A 487 -26.08 56.00 41.50
N HIS A 488 -25.02 55.42 42.05
CA HIS A 488 -24.30 56.06 43.15
C HIS A 488 -23.59 57.29 42.58
N LEU A 489 -23.98 58.47 43.05
CA LEU A 489 -23.19 59.69 42.88
C LEU A 489 -21.81 59.43 43.49
N GLY A 490 -20.78 59.59 42.65
CA GLY A 490 -19.44 59.12 42.93
C GLY A 490 -18.84 59.72 44.19
N VAL A 491 -18.35 58.87 45.06
CA VAL A 491 -17.26 59.21 45.98
C VAL A 491 -16.15 58.18 45.74
N ASN A 492 -15.05 58.68 45.21
CA ASN A 492 -13.82 57.98 44.90
C ASN A 492 -13.23 57.34 46.19
N PRO A 493 -13.10 56.00 46.30
CA PRO A 493 -12.46 55.38 47.46
C PRO A 493 -10.94 55.30 47.32
N ARG A 494 -10.31 56.05 46.40
CA ARG A 494 -8.85 56.19 46.34
C ARG A 494 -8.46 57.45 47.10
N GLY A 495 -7.91 57.25 48.30
CA GLY A 495 -7.37 58.29 49.17
C GLY A 495 -6.36 59.19 48.46
N LEU A 496 -6.25 60.42 48.95
CA LEU A 496 -5.57 61.54 48.29
C LEU A 496 -4.03 61.56 48.42
N MET A 497 -3.38 60.50 48.93
CA MET A 497 -1.91 60.41 48.99
C MET A 497 -1.36 58.99 48.75
N PRO A 498 -0.09 58.85 48.31
CA PRO A 498 0.53 57.53 48.07
C PRO A 498 0.76 56.76 49.39
N ASN A 499 0.43 55.46 49.38
CA ASN A 499 0.60 54.47 50.46
C ASN A 499 -0.36 54.53 51.67
N HIS A 500 -1.60 54.96 51.47
CA HIS A 500 -2.69 54.53 52.36
C HIS A 500 -3.26 53.20 51.84
N ILE A 501 -2.86 52.11 52.50
CA ILE A 501 -3.37 50.75 52.32
C ILE A 501 -4.59 50.56 53.21
#